data_AF-A0A087U0S7-F1
#
_entry.id   AF-A0A087U0S7-F1
#
_cell.length_a   1.000
_cell.length_b   1.000
_cell.length_c   1.000
_cell.angle_alpha   90.00
_cell.angle_beta   90.00
_cell.angle_gamma   90.00
#
_symmetry.space_group_name_H-M   'P 1'
#
loop_
_entity.id
_entity.type
_entity.pdbx_description
1 polymer ?
#
loop_
_entity_poly.entity_id
_entity_poly.type
_entity_poly.pdbx_seq_one_letter_code
_entity_poly.pdbx_strand_id
1 'polypeptide(L)'
;MEYVAKGFRAPFEFYAWMMSKSDPRTINWPLLGTPFPMLSIIFSYVYFVKILGPQWMKNKQPFKIEKLIILYNILMVVLSAFFFIYGGSFTYIRPWGKFSWICEPINYSTET
;
A
#
# COMPACT_ATOMS: atom_id res chain seq x y z
N MET A 1 16.43 -35.88 -1.70
CA MET A 1 17.18 -34.60 -1.78
C MET A 1 16.67 -33.70 -2.91
N GLU A 2 16.26 -34.23 -4.08
CA GLU A 2 15.73 -33.45 -5.22
C GLU A 2 14.43 -32.66 -4.94
N TYR A 3 13.53 -33.21 -4.14
CA TYR A 3 12.24 -32.57 -3.80
C TYR A 3 12.40 -31.31 -2.94
N VAL A 4 13.40 -31.28 -2.05
CA VAL A 4 13.69 -30.11 -1.20
C VAL A 4 14.28 -28.98 -2.05
N ALA A 5 15.13 -29.31 -3.04
CA ALA A 5 15.67 -28.35 -3.99
C ALA A 5 14.60 -27.76 -4.92
N LYS A 6 13.64 -28.57 -5.41
CA LYS A 6 12.48 -28.07 -6.17
C LYS A 6 11.56 -27.19 -5.32
N GLY A 7 11.32 -27.58 -4.07
CA GLY A 7 10.46 -26.85 -3.14
C GLY A 7 10.97 -25.44 -2.82
N PHE A 8 12.30 -25.27 -2.69
CA PHE A 8 12.90 -23.95 -2.44
C PHE A 8 13.08 -23.11 -3.72
N ARG A 9 13.21 -23.76 -4.88
CA ARG A 9 13.43 -23.09 -6.17
C ARG A 9 12.19 -22.37 -6.71
N ALA A 10 11.02 -22.98 -6.59
CA ALA A 10 9.76 -22.41 -7.08
C ALA A 10 9.43 -21.00 -6.50
N PRO A 11 9.50 -20.75 -5.18
CA PRO A 11 9.21 -19.42 -4.62
C PRO A 11 10.28 -18.39 -4.99
N PHE A 12 11.55 -18.79 -5.09
CA PHE A 12 12.62 -17.90 -5.51
C PHE A 12 12.48 -17.47 -6.97
N GLU A 13 12.17 -18.42 -7.87
CA GLU A 13 11.91 -18.12 -9.28
C GLU A 13 10.66 -17.24 -9.46
N PHE A 14 9.59 -17.48 -8.69
CA PHE A 14 8.41 -16.62 -8.70
C PHE A 14 8.72 -15.21 -8.22
N TYR A 15 9.51 -15.06 -7.14
CA TYR A 15 9.97 -13.76 -6.67
C TYR A 15 10.80 -13.02 -7.74
N ALA A 16 11.77 -13.70 -8.34
CA ALA A 16 12.60 -13.12 -9.41
C ALA A 16 11.75 -12.69 -10.62
N TRP A 17 10.78 -13.51 -11.02
CA TRP A 17 9.85 -13.19 -12.09
C TRP A 17 8.99 -11.96 -11.77
N MET A 18 8.41 -11.88 -10.57
CA MET A 18 7.62 -10.70 -10.15
C MET A 18 8.46 -9.43 -10.14
N MET A 19 9.67 -9.48 -9.57
CA MET A 19 10.57 -8.33 -9.53
C MET A 19 11.00 -7.89 -10.93
N SER A 20 11.14 -8.82 -11.89
CA SER A 20 11.45 -8.49 -13.30
C SER A 20 10.35 -7.70 -14.01
N LYS A 21 9.13 -7.67 -13.47
CA LYS A 21 7.99 -6.92 -14.03
C LYS A 21 7.72 -5.59 -13.30
N SER A 22 8.50 -5.26 -12.28
CA SER A 22 8.33 -4.02 -11.51
C SER A 22 8.70 -2.78 -12.34
N ASP A 23 8.00 -1.68 -12.14
CA ASP A 23 8.33 -0.39 -12.77
C ASP A 23 9.61 0.18 -12.11
N PRO A 24 10.69 0.43 -12.87
CA PRO A 24 11.94 0.94 -12.30
C PRO A 24 11.79 2.33 -11.65
N ARG A 25 10.76 3.11 -12.00
CA ARG A 25 10.55 4.46 -11.45
C ARG A 25 10.19 4.46 -9.96
N THR A 26 9.60 3.37 -9.47
CA THR A 26 9.11 3.27 -8.08
C THR A 26 10.10 2.55 -7.16
N ILE A 27 11.24 2.08 -7.66
CA ILE A 27 12.18 1.24 -6.90
C ILE A 27 12.75 1.96 -5.67
N ASN A 28 12.95 3.27 -5.77
CA ASN A 28 13.51 4.10 -4.70
C ASN A 28 12.42 4.67 -3.77
N TRP A 29 11.14 4.37 -4.02
CA TRP A 29 10.07 4.85 -3.16
C TRP A 29 10.07 4.05 -1.85
N PRO A 30 9.83 4.73 -0.71
CA PRO A 30 9.77 4.06 0.57
C PRO A 30 8.69 2.98 0.55
N LEU A 31 9.02 1.78 1.05
CA LEU A 31 8.13 0.61 1.14
C LEU A 31 7.80 -0.12 -0.18
N LEU A 32 8.16 0.42 -1.36
CA LEU A 32 7.86 -0.22 -2.65
C LEU A 32 9.03 -1.02 -3.26
N GLY A 33 10.27 -0.76 -2.85
CA GLY A 33 11.44 -1.41 -3.46
C GLY A 33 11.47 -2.94 -3.33
N THR A 34 10.87 -3.49 -2.26
CA THR A 34 10.64 -4.93 -2.11
C THR A 34 9.28 -5.15 -1.44
N PRO A 35 8.65 -6.34 -1.59
CA PRO A 35 7.37 -6.62 -0.94
C PRO A 35 7.49 -6.85 0.58
N PHE A 36 8.69 -7.18 1.08
CA PHE A 36 8.89 -7.58 2.48
C PHE A 36 8.57 -6.48 3.52
N PRO A 37 8.95 -5.20 3.34
CA PRO A 37 8.56 -4.11 4.23
C PRO A 37 7.04 -3.95 4.38
N MET A 38 6.29 -4.04 3.28
CA MET A 38 4.83 -3.95 3.34
C MET A 38 4.23 -5.17 4.05
N LEU A 39 4.72 -6.37 3.74
CA LEU A 39 4.27 -7.60 4.39
C LEU A 39 4.55 -7.57 5.90
N SER A 40 5.72 -7.11 6.33
CA SER A 40 6.05 -7.04 7.76
C SER A 40 5.15 -6.07 8.53
N ILE A 41 4.79 -4.93 7.93
CA ILE A 41 3.83 -3.98 8.51
C ILE A 41 2.45 -4.64 8.64
N ILE A 42 1.98 -5.34 7.61
CA ILE A 42 0.67 -6.02 7.65
C ILE A 42 0.65 -7.12 8.71
N PHE A 43 1.68 -7.99 8.73
CA PHE A 43 1.76 -9.06 9.72
C PHE A 43 1.85 -8.52 11.14
N SER A 44 2.66 -7.49 11.37
CA SER A 44 2.77 -6.86 12.69
C SER A 44 1.46 -6.19 13.13
N TYR A 45 0.75 -5.52 12.21
CA TYR A 45 -0.58 -4.96 12.48
C TYR A 45 -1.59 -6.03 12.87
N VAL A 46 -1.69 -7.11 12.08
CA VAL A 46 -2.63 -8.21 12.36
C VAL A 46 -2.31 -8.88 13.69
N TYR A 47 -1.03 -9.18 13.94
CA TYR A 47 -0.58 -9.73 15.22
C TYR A 47 -0.93 -8.82 16.40
N PHE A 48 -0.69 -7.52 16.25
CA PHE A 48 -1.00 -6.52 17.27
C PHE A 48 -2.50 -6.48 17.57
N VAL A 49 -3.36 -6.37 16.55
CA VAL A 49 -4.81 -6.20 16.75
C VAL A 49 -5.49 -7.50 17.22
N LYS A 50 -5.03 -8.67 16.78
CA LYS A 50 -5.69 -9.96 17.08
C LYS A 50 -5.19 -10.62 18.36
N ILE A 51 -3.91 -10.47 18.70
CA ILE A 51 -3.30 -11.23 19.80
C ILE A 51 -2.83 -10.27 20.89
N LEU A 52 -1.86 -9.40 20.57
CA LEU A 52 -1.17 -8.60 21.59
C LEU A 52 -2.09 -7.56 22.25
N GLY A 53 -2.87 -6.85 21.45
CA GLY A 53 -3.79 -5.80 21.89
C GLY A 53 -4.88 -6.32 22.83
N PRO A 54 -5.65 -7.36 22.45
CA PRO A 54 -6.65 -7.96 23.33
C PRO A 54 -6.05 -8.51 24.61
N GLN A 55 -4.88 -9.16 24.56
CA GLN A 55 -4.18 -9.66 25.75
C GLN A 55 -3.76 -8.52 26.70
N TRP A 56 -3.24 -7.42 26.15
CA TRP A 56 -2.83 -6.25 26.93
C TRP A 56 -4.02 -5.50 27.56
N MET A 57 -5.19 -5.50 26.91
CA MET A 57 -6.39 -4.81 27.37
C MET A 57 -7.28 -5.63 28.33
N LYS A 58 -7.01 -6.92 28.57
CA LYS A 58 -7.88 -7.80 29.38
C LYS A 58 -8.29 -7.24 30.74
N ASN A 59 -7.39 -6.53 31.42
CA ASN A 59 -7.61 -6.00 32.77
C ASN A 59 -7.63 -4.46 32.80
N LYS A 60 -7.86 -3.81 31.66
CA LYS A 60 -7.84 -2.34 31.53
C LYS A 60 -9.18 -1.85 31.02
N GLN A 61 -9.60 -0.67 31.51
CA GLN A 61 -10.78 0.00 30.98
C GLN A 61 -10.48 0.54 29.56
N PRO A 62 -11.50 0.65 28.68
CA PRO A 62 -11.33 1.18 27.34
C PRO A 62 -10.85 2.63 27.38
N PHE A 63 -9.93 2.98 26.47
CA PHE A 63 -9.41 4.34 26.37
C PHE A 63 -10.48 5.29 25.82
N LYS A 64 -10.62 6.48 26.45
CA LYS A 64 -11.47 7.56 25.93
C LYS A 64 -10.73 8.35 24.86
N ILE A 65 -10.78 7.86 23.62
CA ILE A 65 -10.08 8.44 22.45
C ILE A 65 -11.02 9.09 21.43
N GLU A 66 -12.26 9.40 21.81
CA GLU A 66 -13.29 9.95 20.92
C GLU A 66 -12.83 11.18 20.14
N LYS A 67 -12.23 12.17 20.81
CA LYS A 67 -11.73 13.40 20.17
C LYS A 67 -10.65 13.11 19.11
N LEU A 68 -9.79 12.13 19.39
CA LEU A 68 -8.73 11.71 18.47
C LEU A 68 -9.34 11.01 17.25
N ILE A 69 -10.36 10.16 17.44
CA ILE A 69 -11.07 9.50 16.34
C ILE A 69 -11.79 10.55 15.46
N ILE A 70 -12.44 11.54 16.06
CA ILE A 70 -13.10 12.62 15.32
C ILE A 70 -12.08 13.38 14.47
N LEU A 71 -10.95 13.78 15.06
CA LEU A 71 -9.88 14.47 14.33
C LEU A 71 -9.32 13.61 13.18
N TYR A 72 -9.08 12.32 13.44
CA TYR A 72 -8.61 11.38 12.42
C TYR A 72 -9.58 11.27 11.24
N ASN A 73 -10.88 11.15 11.50
CA ASN A 73 -11.89 11.07 10.44
C ASN A 73 -11.97 12.36 9.61
N ILE A 74 -11.89 13.53 10.26
CA ILE A 74 -11.84 14.83 9.56
C ILE A 74 -10.61 14.90 8.65
N LEU A 75 -9.43 14.52 9.16
CA LEU A 75 -8.20 14.49 8.37
C LEU A 75 -8.31 13.51 7.19
N MET A 76 -8.93 12.34 7.38
CA MET A 76 -9.17 11.40 6.29
C MET A 76 -10.07 11.98 5.19
N VAL A 77 -11.14 12.70 5.55
CA VAL A 77 -12.00 13.36 4.56
C VAL A 77 -11.23 14.42 3.78
N VAL A 78 -10.45 15.26 4.47
CA VAL A 78 -9.64 16.31 3.83
C VAL A 78 -8.60 15.71 2.89
N LEU A 79 -7.86 14.68 3.32
CA LEU A 79 -6.86 14.01 2.49
C LEU A 79 -7.49 13.29 1.30
N SER A 80 -8.64 12.63 1.49
CA SER A 80 -9.36 11.97 0.39
C SER A 80 -9.84 12.98 -0.64
N ALA A 81 -10.41 14.10 -0.20
CA ALA A 81 -10.81 15.18 -1.08
C ALA A 81 -9.60 15.80 -1.82
N PHE A 82 -8.48 15.97 -1.13
CA PHE A 82 -7.23 16.44 -1.73
C PHE A 82 -6.75 15.50 -2.84
N PHE A 83 -6.63 14.19 -2.57
CA PHE A 83 -6.21 13.22 -3.57
C PHE A 83 -7.19 13.12 -4.74
N PHE A 84 -8.50 13.23 -4.47
CA PHE A 84 -9.52 13.23 -5.51
C PHE A 84 -9.38 14.44 -6.44
N ILE A 85 -9.20 15.65 -5.89
CA ILE A 85 -9.05 16.87 -6.69
C ILE A 85 -7.70 16.87 -7.40
N TYR A 86 -6.61 16.56 -6.70
CA TYR A 86 -5.25 16.54 -7.26
C TYR A 86 -5.16 15.49 -8.37
N GLY A 87 -5.40 14.22 -8.05
CA GLY A 87 -5.36 13.12 -9.02
C GLY A 87 -6.37 13.31 -10.15
N GLY A 88 -7.61 13.72 -9.82
CA GLY A 88 -8.65 14.00 -10.80
C GLY A 88 -8.26 15.11 -11.77
N SER A 89 -7.66 16.21 -11.29
CA SER A 89 -7.22 17.33 -12.15
C SER A 89 -6.13 16.93 -13.13
N PHE A 90 -5.24 16.00 -12.76
CA PHE A 90 -4.19 15.49 -13.66
C PHE A 90 -4.69 14.40 -14.62
N THR A 91 -5.83 13.78 -14.34
CA THR A 91 -6.32 12.62 -15.08
C THR A 91 -7.62 12.95 -15.82
N TYR A 92 -8.76 13.02 -15.14
CA TYR A 92 -10.09 13.02 -15.75
C TYR A 92 -10.83 14.38 -15.73
N ILE A 93 -10.49 15.29 -14.83
CA ILE A 93 -11.20 16.56 -14.61
C ILE A 93 -10.61 17.65 -15.53
N ARG A 94 -11.45 18.20 -16.41
CA ARG A 94 -11.09 19.33 -17.28
C ARG A 94 -10.89 20.63 -16.49
N PRO A 95 -10.06 21.57 -16.98
CA PRO A 95 -9.37 21.60 -18.28
C PRO A 95 -8.03 20.86 -18.36
N TRP A 96 -7.43 20.46 -17.23
CA TRP A 96 -6.09 19.87 -17.19
C TRP A 96 -6.07 18.36 -17.46
N GLY A 97 -7.10 17.62 -17.02
CA GLY A 97 -7.24 16.20 -17.24
C GLY A 97 -7.72 15.87 -18.66
N LYS A 98 -7.03 14.92 -19.30
CA LYS A 98 -7.30 14.48 -20.68
C LYS A 98 -7.54 12.97 -20.81
N PHE A 99 -7.56 12.24 -19.70
CA PHE A 99 -7.70 10.79 -19.72
C PHE A 99 -9.07 10.39 -20.22
N SER A 100 -9.10 9.32 -21.03
CA SER A 100 -10.34 8.68 -21.43
C SER A 100 -10.94 7.91 -20.26
N TRP A 101 -12.26 7.98 -20.08
CA TRP A 101 -12.99 7.19 -19.08
C TRP A 101 -13.04 5.69 -19.38
N ILE A 102 -12.64 5.28 -20.60
CA ILE A 102 -12.75 3.89 -21.06
C ILE A 102 -11.38 3.20 -21.06
N CYS A 103 -10.43 3.73 -21.80
CA CYS A 103 -9.11 3.11 -21.95
C CYS A 103 -8.06 4.21 -22.02
N GLU A 104 -7.16 4.21 -21.04
CA GLU A 104 -5.98 5.06 -20.99
C GLU A 104 -4.75 4.16 -20.79
N PRO A 105 -3.76 4.18 -21.69
CA PRO A 105 -2.55 3.40 -21.53
C PRO A 105 -1.65 4.01 -20.45
N ILE A 106 -0.92 3.15 -19.73
CA ILE A 106 0.08 3.61 -18.77
C ILE A 106 1.24 4.23 -19.53
N ASN A 107 1.57 5.48 -19.21
CA ASN A 107 2.76 6.12 -19.75
C ASN A 107 3.99 5.77 -18.89
N TYR A 108 4.92 5.04 -19.51
CA TYR A 108 6.21 4.65 -18.91
C TYR A 108 7.36 5.60 -19.25
N SER A 109 7.11 6.71 -19.96
CA SER A 109 8.15 7.71 -20.21
C SER A 109 8.70 8.23 -18.88
N THR A 110 9.99 8.02 -18.63
CA THR A 110 10.75 8.84 -17.70
C THR A 110 10.84 10.24 -18.30
N GLU A 111 10.41 11.26 -17.58
CA GLU A 111 10.61 12.64 -18.02
C GLU A 111 12.11 12.84 -18.28
N THR A 112 12.48 13.06 -19.55
CA THR A 112 13.80 13.54 -19.96
C THR A 112 14.01 14.97 -19.50
#